data_AF-A0A920KH38-F1
#
_entry.id   AF-A0A920KH38-F1
#
_cell.length_a   1.000
_cell.length_b   1.000
_cell.length_c   1.000
_cell.angle_alpha   90.00
_cell.angle_beta   90.00
_cell.angle_gamma   90.00
#
_symmetry.space_group_name_H-M   'P 1'
#
loop_
_entity.id
_entity.type
_entity.pdbx_description
1 polymer ?
#
loop_
_entity_poly.entity_id
_entity_poly.type
_entity_poly.pdbx_seq_one_letter_code
_entity_poly.pdbx_strand_id
1 'polypeptide(L)' 'MILDHCLISHLSSEPGHSKILNKLKKEPILDLKLRLGEGSGAAVATLILKAALATHNGMATFTDAKISRNY' A
#
# COMPACT_ATOMS: atom_id res chain seq x y z
N MET A 1 -17.02 7.52 -6.01
CA MET A 1 -17.60 7.40 -4.64
C MET A 1 -16.77 8.21 -3.67
N ILE A 2 -17.28 8.51 -2.47
CA ILE A 2 -16.55 9.32 -1.48
C ILE A 2 -15.19 8.72 -1.08
N LEU A 3 -15.00 7.40 -1.23
CA LEU A 3 -13.78 6.68 -0.85
C LEU A 3 -12.78 6.50 -2.00
N ASP A 4 -12.98 7.11 -3.17
CA ASP A 4 -12.11 6.89 -4.32
C ASP A 4 -10.67 7.36 -4.04
N HIS A 5 -10.53 8.46 -3.29
CA HIS A 5 -9.26 9.04 -2.86
C HIS A 5 -8.60 8.27 -1.70
N CYS A 6 -9.27 7.25 -1.14
CA CYS A 6 -8.75 6.47 -0.03
C CYS A 6 -8.01 5.21 -0.50
N LEU A 7 -6.91 4.93 0.17
CA LEU A 7 -6.23 3.64 0.13
C LEU A 7 -6.62 2.80 1.35
N ILE A 8 -6.68 1.48 1.18
CA ILE A 8 -6.89 0.56 2.29
C ILE A 8 -5.53 0.20 2.88
N SER A 9 -5.28 0.57 4.13
CA SER A 9 -3.97 0.40 4.75
C SER A 9 -3.59 -1.06 4.95
N HIS A 10 -4.48 -1.85 5.56
CA HIS A 10 -4.22 -3.26 5.82
C HIS A 10 -5.49 -4.10 5.83
N LEU A 11 -5.36 -5.40 5.63
CA LEU A 11 -6.40 -6.36 5.94
C LEU A 11 -6.39 -6.64 7.45
N SER A 12 -7.33 -6.03 8.17
CA SER A 12 -7.68 -6.45 9.53
C SER A 12 -8.06 -7.94 9.58
N SER A 13 -7.63 -8.65 10.62
CA SER A 13 -8.06 -10.03 10.92
C SER A 13 -9.52 -10.15 11.36
N GLU A 14 -10.25 -9.05 11.43
CA GLU A 14 -11.69 -9.08 11.65
C GLU A 14 -12.42 -9.70 10.43
N PRO A 15 -13.28 -10.71 10.62
CA PRO A 15 -13.92 -11.44 9.51
C PRO A 15 -14.74 -10.57 8.56
N GLY A 16 -15.23 -9.42 9.02
CA GLY A 16 -16.03 -8.49 8.22
C GLY A 16 -15.21 -7.71 7.21
N HIS A 17 -13.91 -7.52 7.44
CA HIS A 17 -13.14 -6.56 6.67
C HIS A 17 -12.96 -7.00 5.21
N SER A 18 -12.58 -8.25 4.97
CA SER A 18 -12.45 -8.80 3.60
C SER A 18 -13.74 -8.69 2.80
N LYS A 19 -14.90 -8.91 3.45
CA LYS A 19 -16.22 -8.78 2.81
C LYS A 19 -16.49 -7.33 2.39
N ILE A 20 -16.12 -6.36 3.21
CA ILE A 20 -16.26 -4.93 2.88
C ILE A 20 -15.32 -4.57 1.73
N LEU A 21 -14.07 -5.02 1.75
CA LEU A 21 -13.10 -4.75 0.67
C LEU A 21 -13.57 -5.30 -0.68
N ASN A 22 -14.13 -6.50 -0.70
CA ASN A 22 -14.72 -7.09 -1.91
C ASN A 22 -15.88 -6.24 -2.48
N LYS A 23 -16.75 -5.71 -1.60
CA LYS A 23 -17.84 -4.81 -2.01
C LYS A 23 -17.32 -3.47 -2.54
N LEU A 24 -16.26 -2.94 -1.90
CA LEU A 24 -15.62 -1.70 -2.30
C LEU A 24 -14.70 -1.86 -3.53
N LYS A 25 -14.41 -3.10 -3.94
CA LYS A 25 -13.43 -3.44 -5.00
C LYS A 25 -12.08 -2.77 -4.76
N LYS A 26 -11.58 -2.83 -3.51
CA LYS A 26 -10.29 -2.26 -3.12
C LYS A 26 -9.41 -3.33 -2.51
N GLU A 27 -8.12 -3.25 -2.80
CA GLU A 27 -7.10 -4.12 -2.23
C GLU A 27 -6.35 -3.40 -1.08
N PRO A 28 -6.02 -4.11 0.01
CA PRO A 28 -5.21 -3.57 1.09
C PRO A 28 -3.73 -3.54 0.72
N ILE A 29 -2.99 -2.55 1.23
CA ILE A 29 -1.53 -2.46 1.05
C ILE A 29 -0.80 -3.59 1.80
N LEU A 30 -1.33 -4.01 2.96
CA LEU A 30 -0.70 -4.97 3.87
C LEU A 30 -1.66 -6.07 4.32
N ASP A 31 -1.19 -7.30 4.50
CA ASP A 31 -1.88 -8.37 5.24
C ASP A 31 -0.92 -8.96 6.29
N LEU A 32 -0.96 -8.38 7.50
CA LEU A 32 -0.07 -8.71 8.61
C LEU A 32 -0.82 -9.34 9.79
N LYS A 33 -2.06 -9.78 9.56
CA LYS A 33 -2.96 -10.32 10.60
C LYS A 33 -3.20 -9.41 11.82
N LEU A 34 -3.06 -8.09 11.65
CA LEU A 34 -3.32 -7.10 12.70
C LEU A 34 -4.82 -6.97 12.99
N ARG A 35 -5.17 -6.68 14.25
CA ARG A 35 -6.56 -6.45 14.70
C ARG A 35 -6.68 -5.51 15.91
N LEU A 36 -5.68 -4.65 16.13
CA LEU A 36 -5.67 -3.73 17.26
C LEU A 36 -6.64 -2.55 17.04
N GLY A 37 -6.79 -2.07 15.82
CA GLY A 37 -7.55 -0.86 15.52
C GLY A 37 -6.72 0.40 15.72
N GLU A 38 -7.37 1.50 16.13
CA GLU A 38 -6.75 2.79 16.48
C GLU A 38 -5.86 3.42 15.38
N GLY A 39 -6.05 3.00 14.13
CA GLY A 39 -5.21 3.46 13.01
C GLY A 39 -3.81 2.82 12.96
N SER A 40 -3.51 1.84 13.81
CA SER A 40 -2.20 1.15 13.85
C SER A 40 -1.78 0.60 12.47
N GLY A 41 -2.68 -0.07 11.76
CA GLY A 41 -2.42 -0.56 10.39
C GLY A 41 -2.16 0.57 9.38
N ALA A 42 -2.82 1.73 9.53
CA ALA A 42 -2.57 2.90 8.70
C ALA A 42 -1.21 3.55 8.99
N ALA A 43 -0.81 3.62 10.26
CA ALA A 43 0.52 4.10 10.65
C ALA A 43 1.63 3.26 10.01
N VAL A 44 1.51 1.93 10.04
CA VAL A 44 2.47 1.02 9.40
C VAL A 44 2.46 1.18 7.88
N ALA A 45 1.28 1.18 7.24
CA ALA A 45 1.15 1.35 5.79
C ALA A 45 1.74 2.68 5.29
N THR A 46 1.70 3.73 6.11
CA THR A 46 2.29 5.04 5.77
C THR A 46 3.81 4.94 5.53
N LEU A 47 4.51 4.02 6.20
CA LEU A 47 5.94 3.80 5.95
C LEU A 47 6.19 3.20 4.56
N ILE A 48 5.32 2.27 4.13
CA ILE A 48 5.37 1.69 2.78
C ILE A 48 5.09 2.76 1.72
N LEU A 49 4.10 3.63 1.94
CA LEU A 49 3.81 4.73 1.03
C LEU A 49 4.97 5.73 0.92
N LYS A 50 5.63 6.06 2.04
CA LYS A 50 6.86 6.88 2.03
C LYS A 50 7.98 6.23 1.22
N ALA A 51 8.19 4.92 1.39
CA ALA A 51 9.18 4.19 0.63
C ALA A 51 8.85 4.16 -0.87
N ALA A 52 7.58 3.95 -1.23
CA ALA A 52 7.12 4.01 -2.62
C ALA A 52 7.36 5.38 -3.25
N LEU A 53 7.06 6.47 -2.53
CA LEU A 53 7.35 7.84 -2.99
C LEU A 53 8.86 8.09 -3.15
N ALA A 54 9.67 7.66 -2.18
CA ALA A 54 11.13 7.79 -2.27
C ALA A 54 11.69 7.01 -3.47
N THR A 55 11.14 5.81 -3.72
CA THR A 55 11.48 4.96 -4.86
C THR A 55 11.12 5.65 -6.17
N HIS A 56 9.89 6.17 -6.28
CA HIS A 56 9.42 6.84 -7.48
C HIS A 56 10.20 8.12 -7.80
N ASN A 57 10.50 8.93 -6.78
CA ASN A 57 11.13 10.24 -6.95
C ASN A 57 12.67 10.18 -7.00
N GLY A 58 13.27 9.14 -6.41
CA GLY A 58 14.72 9.07 -6.18
C GLY A 58 15.44 7.98 -6.96
N MET A 59 14.74 7.05 -7.60
CA MET A 59 15.40 6.01 -8.38
C MET A 59 15.90 6.57 -9.72
N ALA A 60 17.20 6.36 -9.97
CA ALA A 60 17.81 6.67 -11.26
C ALA A 60 17.15 5.86 -12.38
N THR A 61 16.95 6.49 -13.54
CA THR A 61 16.52 5.74 -14.74
C THR A 61 17.64 4.81 -15.20
N PHE A 62 17.33 3.83 -16.07
CA PHE A 62 18.36 2.99 -16.69
C PHE A 62 19.46 3.81 -17.37
N THR A 63 19.10 4.95 -17.97
CA THR A 63 20.05 5.86 -18.61
C THR A 63 20.95 6.55 -17.57
N ASP A 64 20.37 7.08 -16.50
CA ASP A 64 21.12 7.75 -15.43
C ASP A 64 22.08 6.77 -14.71
N ALA A 65 21.61 5.54 -14.49
CA ALA A 65 22.39 4.47 -13.87
C ALA A 65 23.39 3.79 -14.81
N LYS A 66 23.41 4.16 -16.11
CA LYS A 66 24.26 3.57 -17.16
C LYS A 66 24.08 2.04 -17.30
N ILE A 67 22.85 1.57 -17.17
CA ILE A 67 22.50 0.14 -17.31
C ILE A 67 21.99 -0.12 -18.74
N SER A 68 22.56 -1.14 -19.40
CA SER A 68 22.13 -1.59 -20.73
C SER A 68 20.74 -2.22 -20.69
N ARG A 69 19.87 -1.95 -21.68
CA ARG A 69 18.48 -2.46 -21.72
C ARG A 69 18.33 -3.93 -22.13
N ASN A 70 19.43 -4.64 -22.38
CA ASN A 70 19.44 -6.01 -22.92
C ASN A 70 19.81 -7.08 -21.87
N TYR A 71 19.44 -6.87 -20.60
CA TYR A 71 19.49 -7.93 -19.58
C TYR A 71 18.26 -8.84 -19.67
#